data_AF-A0A6M8HSW7-F1
#
_entry.id   AF-A0A6M8HSW7-F1
#
_cell.length_a   1.000
_cell.length_b   1.000
_cell.length_c   1.000
_cell.angle_alpha   90.00
_cell.angle_beta   90.00
_cell.angle_gamma   90.00
#
_symmetry.space_group_name_H-M   'P 1'
#
loop_
_entity.id
_entity.type
_entity.pdbx_description
1 polymer ?
#
loop_
_entity_poly.entity_id
_entity_poly.type
_entity_poly.pdbx_seq_one_letter_code
_entity_poly.pdbx_strand_id
1 'polypeptide(L)'
;MIEPRRLAFAVAFTGLLAGCVYAPPPPVVVYRQAPVVIRRPPPPQPIYERPPPPPIAHPYWQWQPGHWRWDGYRWAWSRGHYVERIGY
;
A
#
# COMPACT_ATOMS: atom_id res chain seq x y z
N MET A 1 63.40 24.03 32.00
CA MET A 1 63.23 25.21 31.13
C MET A 1 62.99 24.69 29.71
N ILE A 2 61.73 24.65 29.25
CA ILE A 2 61.34 24.08 27.95
C ILE A 2 61.26 25.23 26.93
N GLU A 3 61.98 25.12 25.81
CA GLU A 3 62.13 26.20 24.83
C GLU A 3 60.83 26.51 24.06
N PRO A 4 60.47 27.79 23.87
CA PRO A 4 59.22 28.21 23.22
C PRO A 4 59.10 27.74 21.77
N ARG A 5 60.24 27.47 21.11
CA ARG A 5 60.29 26.93 19.74
C ARG A 5 59.74 25.50 19.66
N ARG A 6 59.97 24.66 20.68
CA ARG A 6 59.46 23.26 20.72
C ARG A 6 57.94 23.20 20.92
N LEU A 7 57.40 24.13 21.70
CA LEU A 7 55.97 24.27 21.92
C LEU A 7 55.23 24.71 20.65
N ALA A 8 55.81 25.65 19.88
CA ALA A 8 55.22 26.11 18.62
C ALA A 8 55.11 24.98 17.58
N PHE A 9 56.15 24.13 17.45
CA PHE A 9 56.11 22.98 16.56
C PHE A 9 55.11 21.90 16.99
N ALA A 10 54.96 21.67 18.31
CA ALA A 10 54.01 20.70 18.84
C ALA A 10 52.55 21.11 18.56
N VAL A 11 52.21 22.39 18.76
CA VAL A 11 50.85 22.93 18.51
C VAL A 11 50.49 22.88 17.03
N ALA A 12 51.45 23.19 16.14
CA ALA A 12 51.23 23.15 14.69
C ALA A 12 50.96 21.72 14.19
N PHE A 13 51.59 20.70 14.79
CA PHE A 13 51.43 19.31 14.37
C PHE A 13 50.06 18.72 14.76
N THR A 14 49.49 19.13 15.90
CA THR A 14 48.18 18.64 16.33
C THR A 14 47.03 19.21 15.50
N GLY A 15 47.16 20.44 15.00
CA GLY A 15 46.14 21.08 14.16
C GLY A 15 45.95 20.42 12.78
N LEU A 16 47.01 19.83 12.22
CA LEU A 16 46.98 19.25 10.88
C LEU A 16 46.22 17.91 10.80
N LEU A 17 46.08 17.18 11.91
CA LEU A 17 45.47 15.85 11.96
C LEU A 17 43.94 15.87 12.19
N ALA A 18 43.35 17.05 12.46
CA ALA A 18 41.95 17.18 12.87
C ALA A 18 40.95 17.45 11.73
N GLY A 19 41.38 17.38 10.46
CA GLY A 19 40.70 18.03 9.34
C GLY A 19 39.67 17.22 8.53
N CYS A 20 39.30 16.00 8.89
CA CYS A 20 38.31 15.25 8.12
C CYS A 20 36.87 15.64 8.50
N VAL A 21 36.35 16.72 7.89
CA VAL A 21 34.93 17.09 7.99
C VAL A 21 34.12 16.23 7.03
N TYR A 22 33.29 15.35 7.57
CA TYR A 22 32.30 14.58 6.81
C TYR A 22 31.03 15.43 6.63
N ALA A 23 30.73 15.81 5.39
CA ALA A 23 29.45 16.43 5.04
C ALA A 23 28.42 15.33 4.72
N PRO A 24 27.37 15.13 5.52
CA PRO A 24 26.33 14.17 5.18
C PRO A 24 25.55 14.65 3.95
N PRO A 25 25.07 13.71 3.10
CA PRO A 25 24.20 14.07 1.99
C PRO A 25 22.89 14.71 2.49
N PRO A 26 22.28 15.61 1.71
CA PRO A 26 21.01 16.22 2.08
C PRO A 26 19.90 15.17 2.21
N PRO A 27 18.92 15.38 3.10
CA PRO A 27 17.80 14.46 3.25
C PRO A 27 16.97 14.39 1.97
N VAL A 28 16.66 13.17 1.52
CA VAL A 28 15.74 12.94 0.40
C VAL A 28 14.32 12.86 0.95
N VAL A 29 13.45 13.78 0.50
CA VAL A 29 12.02 13.73 0.80
C VAL A 29 11.33 12.89 -0.26
N VAL A 30 10.85 11.70 0.12
CA VAL A 30 10.02 10.86 -0.75
C VAL A 30 8.55 11.17 -0.47
N TYR A 31 7.89 11.84 -1.40
CA TYR A 31 6.44 12.05 -1.33
C TYR A 31 5.72 10.75 -1.67
N ARG A 32 5.08 10.13 -0.67
CA ARG A 32 4.17 9.01 -0.93
C ARG A 32 2.85 9.59 -1.45
N GLN A 33 2.45 9.17 -2.64
CA GLN A 33 1.13 9.53 -3.18
C GLN A 33 0.04 8.97 -2.26
N ALA A 34 -0.89 9.83 -1.84
CA ALA A 34 -2.07 9.38 -1.12
C ALA A 34 -2.95 8.55 -2.07
N PRO A 35 -3.63 7.49 -1.57
CA PRO A 35 -4.58 6.76 -2.38
C PRO A 35 -5.70 7.70 -2.83
N VAL A 36 -5.97 7.74 -4.14
CA VAL A 36 -7.11 8.48 -4.69
C VAL A 36 -8.39 7.75 -4.28
N VAL A 37 -9.10 8.28 -3.29
CA VAL A 37 -10.38 7.73 -2.85
C VAL A 37 -11.49 8.28 -3.75
N ILE A 38 -11.90 7.49 -4.75
CA ILE A 38 -13.09 7.81 -5.54
C ILE A 38 -14.32 7.60 -4.63
N ARG A 39 -14.91 8.69 -4.15
CA ARG A 39 -16.18 8.66 -3.40
C ARG A 39 -17.31 8.28 -4.37
N ARG A 40 -17.74 7.02 -4.31
CA ARG A 40 -18.93 6.53 -5.02
C ARG A 40 -20.18 6.77 -4.15
N PRO A 41 -21.35 7.07 -4.75
CA PRO A 41 -22.60 7.08 -4.01
C PRO A 41 -22.84 5.69 -3.38
N PRO A 42 -23.54 5.59 -2.25
CA PRO A 42 -23.86 4.31 -1.65
C PRO A 42 -24.66 3.42 -2.63
N PRO A 43 -24.49 2.09 -2.59
CA PRO A 43 -25.30 1.19 -3.40
C PRO A 43 -26.78 1.26 -2.99
N PRO A 44 -27.71 0.97 -3.92
CA PRO A 44 -29.12 0.83 -3.60
C PRO A 44 -29.36 -0.31 -2.60
N GLN A 45 -30.60 -0.40 -2.12
CA GLN A 45 -31.03 -1.52 -1.27
C GLN A 45 -30.73 -2.89 -1.93
N PRO A 46 -30.30 -3.91 -1.17
CA PRO A 46 -30.10 -5.25 -1.69
C PRO A 46 -31.37 -5.81 -2.31
N ILE A 47 -31.25 -6.43 -3.48
CA ILE A 47 -32.35 -7.16 -4.10
C ILE A 47 -32.33 -8.58 -3.53
N TYR A 48 -33.45 -9.01 -2.94
CA TYR A 48 -33.59 -10.38 -2.47
C TYR A 48 -33.93 -11.29 -3.66
N GLU A 49 -33.02 -12.22 -3.98
CA GLU A 49 -33.23 -13.24 -5.00
C GLU A 49 -33.58 -14.56 -4.33
N ARG A 50 -34.73 -15.14 -4.70
CA ARG A 50 -35.03 -16.53 -4.36
C ARG A 50 -34.18 -17.43 -5.26
N PRO A 51 -33.33 -18.31 -4.71
CA PRO A 51 -32.54 -19.24 -5.52
C PRO A 51 -33.48 -20.12 -6.37
N PRO A 52 -33.19 -20.33 -7.66
CA PRO A 52 -33.87 -21.35 -8.45
C PRO A 52 -33.52 -22.76 -7.91
N PRO A 53 -34.13 -23.83 -8.44
CA PRO A 53 -33.66 -25.19 -8.15
C PRO A 53 -32.22 -25.41 -8.64
N PRO A 54 -31.40 -26.20 -7.93
CA PRO A 54 -30.06 -26.57 -8.39
C PRO A 54 -30.08 -27.25 -9.75
N PRO A 55 -29.09 -27.01 -10.63
CA PRO A 55 -28.98 -27.70 -11.90
C PRO A 55 -28.80 -29.21 -11.72
N ILE A 56 -29.50 -30.02 -12.52
CA ILE A 56 -29.42 -31.50 -12.43
C ILE A 56 -28.00 -32.01 -12.74
N ALA A 57 -27.32 -31.39 -13.70
CA ALA A 57 -25.95 -31.76 -14.07
C ALA A 57 -24.92 -31.45 -12.96
N HIS A 58 -25.25 -30.53 -12.06
CA HIS A 58 -24.34 -29.99 -11.05
C HIS A 58 -25.03 -29.84 -9.69
N PRO A 59 -25.44 -30.95 -9.05
CA PRO A 59 -26.23 -30.92 -7.82
C PRO A 59 -25.45 -30.36 -6.62
N TYR A 60 -24.11 -30.34 -6.70
CA TYR A 60 -23.23 -29.84 -5.65
C TYR A 60 -22.85 -28.36 -5.80
N TRP A 61 -23.33 -27.69 -6.86
CA TRP A 61 -23.07 -26.26 -7.02
C TRP A 61 -23.82 -25.45 -5.96
N GLN A 62 -23.20 -24.36 -5.53
CA GLN A 62 -23.75 -23.48 -4.52
C GLN A 62 -24.36 -22.24 -5.16
N TRP A 63 -25.52 -21.82 -4.66
CA TRP A 63 -26.11 -20.56 -5.09
C TRP A 63 -25.28 -19.40 -4.54
N GLN A 64 -24.76 -18.56 -5.42
CA GLN A 64 -24.16 -17.28 -5.07
C GLN A 64 -25.21 -16.17 -5.32
N PRO A 65 -25.68 -15.48 -4.27
CA PRO A 65 -26.63 -14.37 -4.43
C PRO A 65 -26.06 -13.25 -5.32
N GLY A 66 -26.95 -12.56 -6.03
CA GLY A 66 -26.58 -11.37 -6.78
C GLY A 66 -26.05 -10.24 -5.87
N HIS A 67 -25.36 -9.29 -6.49
CA HIS A 67 -24.78 -8.15 -5.78
C HIS A 67 -24.73 -6.90 -6.67
N TRP A 68 -24.67 -5.73 -6.02
CA TRP A 68 -24.43 -4.47 -6.71
C TRP A 68 -22.96 -4.36 -7.13
N ARG A 69 -22.72 -4.13 -8.42
CA ARG A 69 -21.40 -3.85 -8.99
C ARG A 69 -21.36 -2.41 -9.50
N TRP A 70 -20.30 -1.68 -9.19
CA TRP A 70 -20.05 -0.37 -9.78
C TRP A 70 -19.49 -0.56 -11.20
N ASP A 71 -20.17 -0.01 -12.22
CA ASP A 71 -19.73 -0.12 -13.63
C ASP A 71 -18.79 1.02 -14.09
N GLY A 72 -18.52 1.99 -13.21
CA GLY A 72 -17.75 3.20 -13.52
C GLY A 72 -18.61 4.46 -13.51
N TYR A 73 -19.92 4.35 -13.72
CA TYR A 73 -20.86 5.46 -13.75
C TYR A 73 -22.03 5.27 -12.77
N ARG A 74 -22.52 4.05 -12.61
CA ARG A 74 -23.67 3.70 -11.78
C ARG A 74 -23.53 2.34 -11.12
N TRP A 75 -24.43 2.08 -10.17
CA TRP A 75 -24.63 0.75 -9.63
C TRP A 75 -25.45 -0.09 -10.62
N ALA A 76 -24.90 -1.23 -11.01
CA ALA A 76 -25.53 -2.23 -11.86
C ALA A 76 -25.72 -3.53 -11.08
N TRP A 77 -26.90 -4.14 -11.16
CA TRP A 77 -27.19 -5.41 -10.49
C TRP A 77 -26.54 -6.56 -11.27
N SER A 78 -25.68 -7.33 -10.61
CA SER A 78 -25.20 -8.62 -11.09
C SER A 78 -26.11 -9.70 -10.52
N ARG A 79 -26.84 -10.42 -11.39
CA ARG A 79 -27.73 -11.51 -10.96
C ARG A 79 -26.94 -12.65 -10.31
N GLY A 80 -27.58 -13.30 -9.34
CA GLY A 80 -27.05 -14.52 -8.73
C GLY A 80 -26.97 -15.67 -9.73
N HIS A 81 -26.09 -16.60 -9.43
CA HIS A 81 -25.86 -17.78 -10.26
C HIS A 81 -25.31 -18.92 -9.40
N TYR A 82 -25.38 -20.13 -9.94
CA TYR A 82 -24.74 -21.28 -9.31
C TYR A 82 -23.25 -21.32 -9.67
N VAL A 83 -22.42 -21.55 -8.66
CA VAL A 83 -20.96 -21.68 -8.80
C VAL A 83 -20.50 -23.04 -8.30
N GLU A 84 -19.46 -23.57 -8.95
CA GLU A 84 -18.77 -24.75 -8.46
C GLU A 84 -18.08 -24.45 -7.13
N ARG A 85 -18.23 -25.38 -6.18
CA ARG A 85 -17.56 -25.28 -4.89
C ARG A 85 -16.13 -25.80 -5.02
N ILE A 86 -15.16 -24.89 -5.09
CA ILE A 86 -13.74 -25.24 -5.18
C ILE A 86 -13.26 -25.77 -3.82
N GLY A 87 -12.72 -26.99 -3.77
CA GLY A 87 -12.11 -27.56 -2.55
C GLY A 87 -12.45 -29.03 -2.22
N TYR A 88 -12.78 -29.86 -3.22
CA TYR A 88 -12.92 -31.32 -3.08
C TYR A 88 -11.91 -32.02 -3.99
#